data_AF-A0AAD5IPT7-F1
#
_entry.id   AF-A0AAD5IPT7-F1
#
_cell.length_a   1.000
_cell.length_b   1.000
_cell.length_c   1.000
_cell.angle_alpha   90.00
_cell.angle_beta   90.00
_cell.angle_gamma   90.00
#
_symmetry.space_group_name_H-M   'P 1'
#
loop_
_entity.id
_entity.type
_entity.pdbx_description
1 polymer ?
#
loop_
_entity_poly.entity_id
_entity_poly.type
_entity_poly.pdbx_seq_one_letter_code
_entity_poly.pdbx_strand_id
1 'polypeptide(L)'
;MARARNMKNSFMTMTPSPFFHLFSVSPFASLQFSPKRSPRNHYQNLTPKTIALFFISLLVTFTFLGISILNLITTYQYPPLPCSVVSPSSPFSQLPLHYSQVLLASLASTDSNSGDGDDHDEPRLGSSVMVPLPAHVVAGNLSEEEREFWEQPDGEGYKPCLDFSIGYRRKSAKISKEKRRFLVVVASGGLNQQRNQIVDAVVIARILEAALVVPVLQVNLIWGDESEFEDIFDVKHFKRTLQADVRVVSSLPSTHLMSRQTIENQLPYSVPPLWIRARFLKQLNEEGVLVLKGLDSKLSKNLPPDLQKLRCKVAFHALRFAAPIHELGNRLARRMWIEGPYVALHLRLEKDVWVRTGCLTGLGPEYDETIIKVRESQTEYLTGKLNMSHVQRRFAGLCPLTALEMARFLRALGAPGNARVYIAGGQPFGSHLGLQPFAAAFPNLVTKEMLAWKGELSPYINRSSAMAAIDYIVSLNSDVFVPSHGGNMGRAMQGHRAYVGHRKHIRPNKRAMLPFFEHSSISDTEFGSIMRKLHKKSQGQPEPRHNKRDRDVTAYPVPDCMCKHR
;
A
#
# COMPACT_ATOMS: atom_id res chain seq x y z
N MET A 1 54.02 -52.02 17.19
CA MET A 1 54.63 -50.91 17.96
C MET A 1 55.03 -49.85 16.94
N ALA A 2 54.42 -48.67 16.86
CA ALA A 2 54.55 -47.51 17.74
C ALA A 2 53.35 -46.56 17.49
N ARG A 3 52.56 -46.25 18.52
CA ARG A 3 52.51 -45.01 19.34
C ARG A 3 51.95 -43.77 18.63
N ALA A 4 50.77 -43.38 19.09
CA ALA A 4 49.96 -42.25 18.66
C ALA A 4 50.56 -40.87 18.98
N ARG A 5 50.26 -39.88 18.13
CA ARG A 5 50.27 -38.45 18.46
C ARG A 5 48.87 -37.88 18.25
N ASN A 6 48.33 -37.33 19.33
CA ASN A 6 47.11 -36.52 19.38
C ASN A 6 47.31 -35.22 18.58
N MET A 7 46.38 -34.93 17.66
CA MET A 7 46.14 -33.56 17.18
C MET A 7 44.74 -33.14 17.58
N LYS A 8 44.67 -32.03 18.33
CA LYS A 8 43.45 -31.30 18.68
C LYS A 8 42.86 -30.67 17.41
N ASN A 9 41.60 -30.97 17.10
CA ASN A 9 40.83 -30.22 16.11
C ASN A 9 40.28 -28.93 16.75
N SER A 10 40.78 -27.79 16.28
CA SER A 10 40.15 -26.49 16.51
C SER A 10 39.11 -26.24 15.41
N PHE A 11 37.87 -25.97 15.83
CA PHE A 11 36.81 -25.47 14.95
C PHE A 11 37.22 -24.10 14.38
N MET A 12 37.36 -24.00 13.05
CA MET A 12 37.38 -22.73 12.35
C MET A 12 36.05 -22.54 11.59
N THR A 13 35.32 -21.54 12.06
CA THR A 13 34.23 -20.85 11.37
C THR A 13 34.70 -20.32 10.01
N MET A 14 34.13 -20.83 8.92
CA MET A 14 34.26 -20.22 7.59
C MET A 14 33.25 -19.08 7.44
N THR A 15 33.78 -17.88 7.36
CA THR A 15 33.11 -16.67 6.88
C THR A 15 32.78 -16.78 5.38
N PRO A 16 31.65 -16.25 4.89
CA PRO A 16 31.37 -16.18 3.46
C PRO A 16 32.17 -15.05 2.81
N SER A 17 32.75 -15.36 1.65
CA SER A 17 33.57 -14.47 0.81
C SER A 17 32.74 -13.38 0.11
N PRO A 18 33.35 -12.25 -0.28
CA PRO A 18 32.66 -11.09 -0.84
C PRO A 18 32.54 -11.20 -2.37
N PHE A 19 31.32 -11.06 -2.89
CA PHE A 19 31.05 -10.89 -4.34
C PHE A 19 30.40 -9.51 -4.59
N PHE A 20 31.19 -8.45 -4.46
CA PHE A 20 30.86 -7.14 -5.02
C PHE A 20 32.12 -6.48 -5.58
N HIS A 21 32.57 -6.92 -6.75
CA HIS A 21 33.44 -6.13 -7.62
C HIS A 21 33.31 -6.64 -9.04
N LEU A 22 32.35 -6.12 -9.79
CA LEU A 22 32.35 -6.08 -11.25
C LEU A 22 31.26 -5.12 -11.74
N PHE A 23 31.31 -3.85 -11.33
CA PHE A 23 30.76 -2.70 -12.08
C PHE A 23 31.32 -1.39 -11.45
N SER A 24 32.55 -1.05 -11.81
CA SER A 24 33.13 0.28 -11.63
C SER A 24 34.37 0.39 -12.51
N VAL A 25 34.70 1.62 -12.93
CA VAL A 25 35.78 2.09 -13.83
C VAL A 25 35.27 2.27 -15.28
N SER A 26 35.19 3.48 -15.90
CA SER A 26 35.80 4.79 -15.59
C SER A 26 35.41 5.91 -16.61
N PRO A 27 36.18 7.01 -16.85
CA PRO A 27 35.66 8.38 -16.67
C PRO A 27 35.86 9.31 -17.90
N PHE A 28 34.95 10.23 -18.21
CA PHE A 28 35.36 11.43 -18.97
C PHE A 28 34.52 12.64 -18.56
N ALA A 29 35.19 13.54 -17.86
CA ALA A 29 34.83 14.95 -17.79
C ALA A 29 35.48 15.70 -18.95
N SER A 30 34.88 16.84 -19.29
CA SER A 30 35.34 17.89 -20.21
C SER A 30 35.20 17.61 -21.71
N LEU A 31 34.15 18.16 -22.31
CA LEU A 31 34.28 19.02 -23.50
C LEU A 31 33.10 20.01 -23.53
N GLN A 32 33.47 21.26 -23.75
CA GLN A 32 32.64 22.46 -23.76
C GLN A 32 31.57 22.41 -24.84
N PHE A 33 30.33 22.86 -24.57
CA PHE A 33 29.52 23.56 -25.57
C PHE A 33 28.59 24.58 -24.91
N SER A 34 28.79 25.83 -25.29
CA SER A 34 28.06 27.04 -24.88
C SER A 34 26.67 27.11 -25.55
N PRO A 35 25.65 27.76 -24.96
CA PRO A 35 24.28 27.74 -25.46
C PRO A 35 24.02 28.84 -26.49
N LYS A 36 23.26 28.53 -27.55
CA LYS A 36 22.62 29.55 -28.39
C LYS A 36 21.10 29.34 -28.46
N ARG A 37 20.39 30.39 -28.08
CA ARG A 37 18.93 30.58 -28.16
C ARG A 37 18.47 30.78 -29.62
N SER A 38 17.27 30.29 -29.96
CA SER A 38 16.21 31.04 -30.66
C SER A 38 14.97 30.14 -30.92
N PRO A 39 13.73 30.60 -30.71
CA PRO A 39 12.50 29.87 -31.03
C PRO A 39 11.94 30.28 -32.40
N ARG A 40 11.32 29.34 -33.13
CA ARG A 40 10.41 29.65 -34.26
C ARG A 40 9.05 29.02 -34.05
N ASN A 41 8.04 29.89 -34.00
CA ASN A 41 6.61 29.59 -34.05
C ASN A 41 6.24 29.05 -35.45
N HIS A 42 5.43 28.00 -35.50
CA HIS A 42 4.66 27.64 -36.69
C HIS A 42 3.17 27.58 -36.33
N TYR A 43 2.42 28.56 -36.82
CA TYR A 43 0.97 28.46 -36.99
C TYR A 43 0.71 27.61 -38.24
N GLN A 44 -0.14 26.57 -38.13
CA GLN A 44 -0.68 25.84 -39.28
C GLN A 44 -2.15 26.17 -39.45
N ASN A 45 -2.50 26.68 -40.64
CA ASN A 45 -3.86 26.92 -41.10
C ASN A 45 -4.52 25.58 -41.48
N LEU A 46 -5.75 25.35 -41.00
CA LEU A 46 -6.58 24.22 -41.42
C LEU A 46 -7.20 24.48 -42.80
N THR A 47 -7.22 23.46 -43.66
CA THR A 47 -7.82 23.52 -44.99
C THR A 47 -9.29 23.08 -45.00
N PRO A 48 -10.10 23.48 -46.01
CA PRO A 48 -11.57 23.30 -46.02
C PRO A 48 -12.06 21.85 -46.02
N LYS A 49 -11.21 20.88 -46.41
CA LYS A 49 -11.56 19.45 -46.41
C LYS A 49 -11.73 18.85 -45.00
N THR A 50 -11.09 19.45 -44.00
CA THR A 50 -11.14 19.00 -42.60
C THR A 50 -12.46 19.35 -41.92
N ILE A 51 -13.13 20.41 -42.38
CA ILE A 51 -14.41 20.89 -41.82
C ILE A 51 -15.57 20.01 -42.31
N ALA A 52 -15.56 19.58 -43.57
CA ALA A 52 -16.60 18.72 -44.14
C ALA A 52 -16.65 17.32 -43.47
N LEU A 53 -15.49 16.73 -43.16
CA LEU A 53 -15.41 15.43 -42.46
C LEU A 53 -15.90 15.51 -41.01
N PHE A 54 -15.76 16.68 -40.36
CA PHE A 54 -16.24 16.90 -39.00
C PHE A 54 -17.77 16.94 -38.93
N PHE A 55 -18.44 17.58 -39.91
CA PHE A 55 -19.90 17.66 -39.95
C PHE A 55 -20.59 16.33 -40.29
N ILE A 56 -19.97 15.49 -41.13
CA ILE A 56 -20.50 14.15 -41.45
C ILE A 56 -20.44 13.23 -40.22
N SER A 57 -19.36 13.30 -39.43
CA SER A 57 -19.21 12.56 -38.17
C SER A 57 -20.24 12.97 -37.12
N LEU A 58 -20.56 14.28 -37.05
CA LEU A 58 -21.58 14.79 -36.13
C LEU A 58 -22.99 14.28 -36.51
N LEU A 59 -23.32 14.16 -37.79
CA LEU A 59 -24.64 13.72 -38.24
C LEU A 59 -24.91 12.23 -37.96
N VAL A 60 -23.88 11.39 -38.00
CA VAL A 60 -23.96 9.95 -37.66
C VAL A 60 -24.11 9.72 -36.15
N THR A 61 -23.61 10.62 -35.31
CA THR A 61 -23.72 10.48 -33.85
C THR A 61 -25.10 10.86 -33.31
N PHE A 62 -25.81 11.79 -33.96
CA PHE A 62 -27.17 12.16 -33.54
C PHE A 62 -28.23 11.12 -33.92
N THR A 63 -28.05 10.36 -35.01
CA THR A 63 -29.01 9.31 -35.40
C THR A 63 -28.93 8.08 -34.48
N PHE A 64 -27.74 7.76 -33.95
CA PHE A 64 -27.58 6.67 -32.97
C PHE A 64 -28.14 7.00 -31.58
N LEU A 65 -28.15 8.28 -31.19
CA LEU A 65 -28.69 8.71 -29.91
C LEU A 65 -30.24 8.69 -29.91
N GLY A 66 -30.87 9.01 -31.04
CA GLY A 66 -32.34 8.96 -31.20
C GLY A 66 -32.93 7.55 -31.10
N ILE A 67 -32.22 6.53 -31.62
CA ILE A 67 -32.68 5.14 -31.59
C ILE A 67 -32.54 4.51 -30.19
N SER A 68 -31.58 4.97 -29.36
CA SER A 68 -31.41 4.47 -27.99
C SER A 68 -32.45 5.01 -26.99
N ILE A 69 -33.03 6.19 -27.26
CA ILE A 69 -34.01 6.80 -26.35
C ILE A 69 -35.41 6.18 -26.54
N LEU A 70 -35.75 5.69 -27.74
CA LEU A 70 -37.05 5.06 -27.99
C LEU A 70 -37.18 3.64 -27.39
N ASN A 71 -36.08 2.92 -27.17
CA ASN A 71 -36.09 1.57 -26.59
C ASN A 71 -36.11 1.56 -25.04
N LEU A 72 -36.03 2.71 -24.38
CA LEU A 72 -36.02 2.80 -22.92
C LEU A 72 -37.41 3.07 -22.31
N ILE A 73 -38.43 3.35 -23.12
CA ILE A 73 -39.78 3.75 -22.66
C ILE A 73 -40.77 2.56 -22.61
N THR A 74 -40.43 1.38 -23.14
CA THR A 74 -41.36 0.24 -23.26
C THR A 74 -41.19 -0.88 -22.22
N THR A 75 -40.42 -0.70 -21.14
CA THR A 75 -40.32 -1.71 -20.07
C THR A 75 -40.41 -1.12 -18.67
N TYR A 76 -41.55 -0.50 -18.37
CA TYR A 76 -41.99 -0.27 -16.98
C TYR A 76 -43.49 -0.47 -16.89
N GLN A 77 -43.92 -1.69 -16.54
CA GLN A 77 -45.26 -1.99 -16.04
C GLN A 77 -45.24 -3.40 -15.44
N TYR A 78 -45.26 -3.50 -14.11
CA TYR A 78 -46.16 -4.37 -13.31
C TYR A 78 -45.95 -4.09 -11.80
N PRO A 79 -47.01 -4.16 -10.96
CA PRO A 79 -47.06 -3.59 -9.61
C PRO A 79 -46.78 -4.61 -8.49
N PRO A 80 -46.52 -4.19 -7.23
CA PRO A 80 -46.62 -5.06 -6.06
C PRO A 80 -47.93 -4.82 -5.28
N LEU A 81 -48.54 -5.91 -4.81
CA LEU A 81 -49.64 -5.98 -3.83
C LEU A 81 -49.13 -6.71 -2.55
N PRO A 82 -49.82 -6.61 -1.39
CA PRO A 82 -49.18 -6.22 -0.13
C PRO A 82 -49.37 -7.22 1.04
N CYS A 83 -48.87 -6.79 2.21
CA CYS A 83 -49.07 -7.32 3.58
C CYS A 83 -48.12 -8.47 3.99
N SER A 84 -47.57 -8.52 5.21
CA SER A 84 -48.17 -8.16 6.49
C SER A 84 -47.18 -7.68 7.56
N VAL A 85 -47.73 -6.89 8.48
CA VAL A 85 -47.16 -6.34 9.70
C VAL A 85 -47.03 -7.41 10.78
N VAL A 86 -45.85 -7.54 11.39
CA VAL A 86 -45.70 -7.96 12.79
C VAL A 86 -44.49 -7.21 13.39
N SER A 87 -44.72 -6.48 14.48
CA SER A 87 -43.71 -5.90 15.37
C SER A 87 -43.92 -6.49 16.79
N PRO A 88 -43.05 -6.25 17.78
CA PRO A 88 -41.97 -7.16 18.13
C PRO A 88 -42.10 -7.70 19.57
N SER A 89 -41.45 -8.83 19.85
CA SER A 89 -41.09 -9.20 21.22
C SER A 89 -39.58 -9.40 21.30
N SER A 90 -38.98 -8.75 22.28
CA SER A 90 -37.57 -8.75 22.69
C SER A 90 -36.96 -10.16 22.76
N PRO A 91 -35.63 -10.26 22.65
CA PRO A 91 -34.94 -10.64 23.88
C PRO A 91 -33.59 -9.96 24.12
N PHE A 92 -33.29 -9.93 25.41
CA PHE A 92 -32.02 -9.63 26.05
C PHE A 92 -30.81 -10.26 25.38
N SER A 93 -29.77 -9.44 25.28
CA SER A 93 -28.34 -9.75 25.40
C SER A 93 -27.94 -11.23 25.51
N GLN A 94 -27.47 -11.79 24.40
CA GLN A 94 -26.46 -12.86 24.42
C GLN A 94 -25.36 -12.51 23.42
N LEU A 95 -24.14 -12.34 23.92
CA LEU A 95 -22.94 -12.16 23.12
C LEU A 95 -22.77 -13.32 22.14
N PRO A 96 -22.40 -13.09 20.87
CA PRO A 96 -21.99 -14.17 20.00
C PRO A 96 -20.62 -14.70 20.46
N LEU A 97 -20.55 -16.00 20.72
CA LEU A 97 -19.35 -16.83 20.96
C LEU A 97 -18.24 -16.72 19.89
N HIS A 98 -18.35 -15.83 18.90
CA HIS A 98 -17.38 -15.64 17.83
C HIS A 98 -16.25 -14.66 18.17
N TYR A 99 -16.43 -13.79 19.17
CA TYR A 99 -15.39 -12.85 19.61
C TYR A 99 -14.23 -13.58 20.32
N SER A 100 -14.51 -14.73 20.95
CA SER A 100 -13.51 -15.50 21.70
C SER A 100 -12.46 -16.17 20.80
N GLN A 101 -12.82 -16.61 19.58
CA GLN A 101 -11.87 -17.24 18.66
C GLN A 101 -10.86 -16.25 18.07
N VAL A 102 -11.26 -14.99 17.84
CA VAL A 102 -10.35 -13.92 17.39
C VAL A 102 -9.50 -13.41 18.56
N LEU A 103 -10.08 -13.30 19.76
CA LEU A 103 -9.32 -12.97 20.97
C LEU A 103 -8.23 -14.02 21.27
N LEU A 104 -8.55 -15.32 21.18
CA LEU A 104 -7.58 -16.39 21.40
C LEU A 104 -6.47 -16.35 20.34
N ALA A 105 -6.77 -16.06 19.07
CA ALA A 105 -5.74 -15.97 18.03
C ALA A 105 -4.78 -14.77 18.24
N SER A 106 -5.31 -13.60 18.64
CA SER A 106 -4.47 -12.43 18.95
C SER A 106 -3.59 -12.65 20.18
N LEU A 107 -4.06 -13.37 21.20
CA LEU A 107 -3.30 -13.66 22.41
C LEU A 107 -2.33 -14.85 22.25
N ALA A 108 -2.67 -15.87 21.45
CA ALA A 108 -1.83 -17.04 21.19
C ALA A 108 -0.68 -16.77 20.21
N SER A 109 -0.71 -15.66 19.46
CA SER A 109 0.39 -15.27 18.55
C SER A 109 1.71 -14.89 19.26
N THR A 110 1.76 -14.96 20.59
CA THR A 110 2.98 -14.77 21.39
C THR A 110 3.66 -16.06 21.86
N ASP A 111 3.11 -17.25 21.60
CA ASP A 111 3.73 -18.51 22.01
C ASP A 111 3.49 -19.62 20.99
N SER A 112 4.35 -19.69 19.97
CA SER A 112 4.50 -20.92 19.17
C SER A 112 5.92 -21.00 18.61
N ASN A 113 6.88 -21.17 19.50
CA ASN A 113 8.20 -21.69 19.15
C ASN A 113 8.35 -23.10 19.75
N SER A 114 7.70 -24.09 19.14
CA SER A 114 8.07 -25.52 19.21
C SER A 114 7.03 -26.36 18.46
N GLY A 115 7.49 -27.34 17.69
CA GLY A 115 6.64 -28.36 17.06
C GLY A 115 6.89 -28.52 15.57
N ASP A 116 7.86 -29.36 15.23
CA ASP A 116 7.94 -30.03 13.94
C ASP A 116 6.72 -30.94 13.82
N GLY A 117 5.86 -30.69 12.83
CA GLY A 117 4.59 -31.38 12.63
C GLY A 117 4.14 -31.17 11.20
N ASP A 118 4.33 -32.22 10.40
CA ASP A 118 3.79 -32.37 9.06
C ASP A 118 2.27 -32.43 9.16
N ASP A 119 1.57 -31.36 8.79
CA ASP A 119 0.13 -31.43 8.60
C ASP A 119 -0.32 -30.53 7.43
N HIS A 120 -1.09 -31.14 6.55
CA HIS A 120 -1.65 -30.57 5.32
C HIS A 120 -2.84 -29.64 5.62
N ASP A 121 -2.70 -28.73 6.58
CA ASP A 121 -3.80 -27.88 7.04
C ASP A 121 -3.83 -26.55 6.27
N GLU A 122 -4.99 -26.21 5.70
CA GLU A 122 -5.24 -24.95 5.02
C GLU A 122 -4.92 -23.79 5.99
N PRO A 123 -4.18 -22.73 5.58
CA PRO A 123 -3.78 -21.68 6.50
C PRO A 123 -5.01 -20.92 7.01
N ARG A 124 -5.39 -21.17 8.26
CA ARG A 124 -6.40 -20.39 9.00
C ARG A 124 -6.01 -18.92 9.00
N LEU A 125 -6.99 -18.00 8.91
CA LEU A 125 -6.75 -16.56 8.80
C LEU A 125 -5.75 -16.02 9.85
N GLY A 126 -5.78 -16.57 11.07
CA GLY A 126 -4.90 -16.19 12.17
C GLY A 126 -3.45 -16.69 12.07
N SER A 127 -3.13 -17.70 11.26
CA SER A 127 -1.74 -18.20 11.14
C SER A 127 -0.94 -17.50 10.04
N SER A 128 -1.61 -16.89 9.07
CA SER A 128 -0.97 -16.34 7.86
C SER A 128 -1.08 -14.83 7.69
N VAL A 129 -2.07 -14.15 8.27
CA VAL A 129 -2.29 -12.70 8.12
C VAL A 129 -1.82 -11.98 9.37
N MET A 130 -1.26 -10.76 9.22
CA MET A 130 -0.97 -9.90 10.36
C MET A 130 -2.28 -9.34 10.91
N VAL A 131 -2.83 -9.99 11.94
CA VAL A 131 -4.08 -9.56 12.57
C VAL A 131 -3.78 -8.55 13.68
N PRO A 132 -4.38 -7.35 13.66
CA PRO A 132 -4.20 -6.36 14.73
C PRO A 132 -4.85 -6.76 16.07
N LEU A 133 -4.30 -6.25 17.17
CA LEU A 133 -4.86 -6.31 18.53
C LEU A 133 -6.31 -5.84 18.56
N PRO A 134 -7.21 -6.41 19.37
CA PRO A 134 -8.62 -6.01 19.42
C PRO A 134 -8.81 -4.49 19.54
N ALA A 135 -9.78 -3.92 18.83
CA ALA A 135 -10.10 -2.50 19.01
C ALA A 135 -10.66 -2.27 20.41
N HIS A 136 -10.41 -1.09 20.98
CA HIS A 136 -10.91 -0.76 22.30
C HIS A 136 -12.42 -0.56 22.30
N VAL A 137 -13.07 -1.09 23.33
CA VAL A 137 -14.44 -0.68 23.67
C VAL A 137 -14.31 0.59 24.52
N VAL A 138 -14.63 1.74 23.93
CA VAL A 138 -14.53 3.01 24.65
C VAL A 138 -15.80 3.23 25.47
N ALA A 139 -15.67 3.12 26.79
CA ALA A 139 -16.73 3.33 27.77
C ALA A 139 -16.47 4.59 28.60
N GLY A 140 -17.52 5.29 29.03
CA GLY A 140 -17.42 6.50 29.85
C GLY A 140 -18.35 7.62 29.39
N ASN A 141 -18.23 8.78 30.05
CA ASN A 141 -18.98 9.99 29.72
C ASN A 141 -18.35 10.71 28.52
N LEU A 142 -18.53 10.13 27.33
CA LEU A 142 -18.13 10.73 26.05
C LEU A 142 -19.28 11.49 25.42
N SER A 143 -18.95 12.60 24.77
CA SER A 143 -19.86 13.25 23.82
C SER A 143 -20.24 12.29 22.68
N GLU A 144 -21.34 12.57 21.99
CA GLU A 144 -21.76 11.80 20.82
C GLU A 144 -20.69 11.81 19.72
N GLU A 145 -20.03 12.96 19.51
CA GLU A 145 -18.98 13.11 18.51
C GLU A 145 -17.74 12.26 18.83
N GLU A 146 -17.32 12.20 20.09
CA GLU A 146 -16.19 11.35 20.51
C GLU A 146 -16.54 9.87 20.40
N ARG A 147 -17.77 9.49 20.73
CA ARG A 147 -18.26 8.12 20.58
C ARG A 147 -18.25 7.70 19.12
N GLU A 148 -18.81 8.53 18.22
CA GLU A 148 -18.78 8.31 16.77
C GLU A 148 -17.34 8.24 16.26
N PHE A 149 -16.43 9.08 16.78
CA PHE A 149 -15.02 9.06 16.37
C PHE A 149 -14.32 7.73 16.63
N TRP A 150 -14.57 7.10 17.78
CA TRP A 150 -13.92 5.83 18.15
C TRP A 150 -14.62 4.56 17.62
N GLU A 151 -15.92 4.65 17.30
CA GLU A 151 -16.75 3.51 16.87
C GLU A 151 -16.14 2.77 15.67
N GLN A 152 -16.05 1.44 15.72
CA GLN A 152 -15.54 0.67 14.58
C GLN A 152 -16.66 0.35 13.57
N PRO A 153 -16.37 0.28 12.26
CA PRO A 153 -17.33 -0.20 11.27
C PRO A 153 -17.75 -1.65 11.54
N ASP A 154 -18.99 -2.00 11.21
CA ASP A 154 -19.52 -3.36 11.35
C ASP A 154 -19.02 -4.36 10.29
N GLY A 155 -18.39 -3.86 9.23
CA GLY A 155 -17.91 -4.64 8.08
C GLY A 155 -19.00 -5.29 7.23
N GLU A 156 -20.28 -5.03 7.49
CA GLU A 156 -21.47 -5.57 6.81
C GLU A 156 -21.43 -7.09 6.52
N GLY A 157 -20.77 -7.87 7.38
CA GLY A 157 -20.61 -9.32 7.24
C GLY A 157 -19.58 -9.78 6.19
N TYR A 158 -18.81 -8.87 5.59
CA TYR A 158 -17.71 -9.25 4.70
C TYR A 158 -16.56 -9.87 5.49
N LYS A 159 -16.08 -11.02 4.98
CA LYS A 159 -14.89 -11.72 5.51
C LYS A 159 -13.94 -12.10 4.38
N PRO A 160 -12.63 -12.22 4.66
CA PRO A 160 -11.68 -12.78 3.70
C PRO A 160 -12.16 -14.09 3.06
N CYS A 161 -12.11 -14.16 1.74
CA CYS A 161 -12.41 -15.38 0.98
C CYS A 161 -11.50 -15.44 -0.26
N LEU A 162 -10.77 -16.55 -0.43
CA LEU A 162 -9.81 -16.71 -1.53
C LEU A 162 -10.01 -18.06 -2.23
N ASP A 163 -11.24 -18.35 -2.62
CA ASP A 163 -11.57 -19.58 -3.33
C ASP A 163 -11.15 -19.52 -4.81
N PHE A 164 -10.01 -20.12 -5.13
CA PHE A 164 -9.55 -20.22 -6.52
C PHE A 164 -10.35 -21.23 -7.33
N SER A 165 -10.63 -20.92 -8.60
CA SER A 165 -11.35 -21.81 -9.51
C SER A 165 -10.65 -23.16 -9.71
N ILE A 166 -11.42 -24.19 -10.09
CA ILE A 166 -10.87 -25.50 -10.44
C ILE A 166 -9.83 -25.38 -11.58
N GLY A 167 -10.11 -24.52 -12.57
CA GLY A 167 -9.19 -24.27 -13.68
C GLY A 167 -7.86 -23.67 -13.22
N TYR A 168 -7.89 -22.76 -12.24
CA TYR A 168 -6.69 -22.23 -11.61
C TYR A 168 -5.90 -23.32 -10.90
N ARG A 169 -6.56 -24.11 -10.04
CA ARG A 169 -5.92 -25.19 -9.25
C ARG A 169 -5.28 -26.25 -10.16
N ARG A 170 -5.94 -26.64 -11.26
CA ARG A 170 -5.39 -27.59 -12.25
C ARG A 170 -4.09 -27.08 -12.89
N LYS A 171 -4.04 -25.79 -13.25
CA LYS A 171 -2.82 -25.18 -13.82
C LYS A 171 -1.68 -25.08 -12.81
N SER A 172 -2.01 -24.91 -11.52
CA SER A 172 -1.01 -24.80 -10.46
C SER A 172 -0.09 -25.99 -10.34
N ALA A 173 -0.59 -27.22 -10.52
CA ALA A 173 0.22 -28.44 -10.41
C ALA A 173 1.42 -28.47 -11.38
N LYS A 174 1.28 -27.85 -12.57
CA LYS A 174 2.35 -27.70 -13.54
C LYS A 174 3.29 -26.56 -13.17
N ILE A 175 2.73 -25.40 -12.82
CA ILE A 175 3.49 -24.17 -12.54
C ILE A 175 4.37 -24.31 -11.28
N SER A 176 3.88 -25.02 -10.25
CA SER A 176 4.66 -25.28 -9.02
C SER A 176 5.90 -26.16 -9.26
N LYS A 177 5.95 -26.88 -10.39
CA LYS A 177 7.06 -27.75 -10.79
C LYS A 177 7.95 -27.14 -11.89
N GLU A 178 7.72 -25.88 -12.28
CA GLU A 178 8.49 -25.22 -13.34
C GLU A 178 9.99 -25.14 -13.00
N LYS A 179 10.86 -25.57 -13.92
CA LYS A 179 12.31 -25.73 -13.70
C LYS A 179 13.19 -25.02 -14.74
N ARG A 180 12.59 -24.45 -15.79
CA ARG A 180 13.28 -23.91 -16.97
C ARG A 180 13.06 -22.41 -17.17
N ARG A 181 11.91 -21.88 -16.75
CA ARG A 181 11.57 -20.46 -16.89
C ARG A 181 11.64 -19.75 -15.54
N PHE A 182 12.46 -18.71 -15.46
CA PHE A 182 12.67 -17.91 -14.26
C PHE A 182 12.38 -16.43 -14.51
N LEU A 183 11.54 -15.86 -13.66
CA LEU A 183 11.31 -14.43 -13.57
C LEU A 183 12.12 -13.86 -12.42
N VAL A 184 12.96 -12.88 -12.72
CA VAL A 184 13.67 -12.05 -11.74
C VAL A 184 13.03 -10.67 -11.75
N VAL A 185 12.68 -10.14 -10.58
CA VAL A 185 12.11 -8.80 -10.45
C VAL A 185 12.98 -7.96 -9.53
N VAL A 186 13.26 -6.74 -9.95
CA VAL A 186 13.89 -5.72 -9.11
C VAL A 186 12.83 -4.70 -8.71
N ALA A 187 12.43 -4.75 -7.43
CA ALA A 187 11.42 -3.86 -6.85
C ALA A 187 12.09 -2.60 -6.30
N SER A 188 11.57 -1.43 -6.68
CA SER A 188 12.17 -0.14 -6.32
C SER A 188 11.23 0.76 -5.50
N GLY A 189 11.73 1.91 -5.04
CA GLY A 189 10.93 2.84 -4.24
C GLY A 189 10.93 2.48 -2.75
N GLY A 190 9.99 3.05 -2.00
CA GLY A 190 9.87 2.81 -0.54
C GLY A 190 9.11 1.52 -0.23
N LEU A 191 9.11 1.08 1.02
CA LEU A 191 8.53 -0.20 1.46
C LEU A 191 7.18 -0.54 0.81
N ASN A 192 6.20 0.37 0.89
CA ASN A 192 4.85 0.09 0.36
C ASN A 192 4.77 0.13 -1.17
N GLN A 193 5.73 0.76 -1.87
CA GLN A 193 5.88 0.64 -3.33
C GLN A 193 6.48 -0.72 -3.71
N GLN A 194 7.50 -1.16 -2.97
CA GLN A 194 8.11 -2.47 -3.16
C GLN A 194 7.07 -3.58 -2.94
N ARG A 195 6.24 -3.49 -1.89
CA ARG A 195 5.13 -4.43 -1.65
C ARG A 195 4.19 -4.54 -2.85
N ASN A 196 3.75 -3.42 -3.42
CA ASN A 196 2.88 -3.44 -4.61
C ASN A 196 3.56 -4.09 -5.82
N GLN A 197 4.85 -3.83 -6.04
CA GLN A 197 5.61 -4.44 -7.12
C GLN A 197 5.81 -5.96 -6.92
N ILE A 198 6.03 -6.40 -5.68
CA ILE A 198 6.17 -7.83 -5.37
C ILE A 198 4.83 -8.55 -5.58
N VAL A 199 3.71 -7.92 -5.22
CA VAL A 199 2.36 -8.43 -5.53
C VAL A 199 2.21 -8.64 -7.04
N ASP A 200 2.56 -7.64 -7.84
CA ASP A 200 2.47 -7.74 -9.30
C ASP A 200 3.48 -8.76 -9.86
N ALA A 201 4.68 -8.88 -9.30
CA ALA A 201 5.70 -9.86 -9.70
C ALA A 201 5.19 -11.30 -9.63
N VAL A 202 4.54 -11.67 -8.51
CA VAL A 202 3.96 -13.01 -8.35
C VAL A 202 2.87 -13.26 -9.39
N VAL A 203 2.04 -12.27 -9.66
CA VAL A 203 0.99 -12.38 -10.69
C VAL A 203 1.58 -12.50 -12.10
N ILE A 204 2.64 -11.76 -12.40
CA ILE A 204 3.33 -11.85 -13.70
C ILE A 204 3.99 -13.22 -13.86
N ALA A 205 4.65 -13.75 -12.83
CA ALA A 205 5.18 -15.11 -12.83
C ALA A 205 4.08 -16.15 -13.11
N ARG A 206 2.90 -15.97 -12.49
CA ARG A 206 1.73 -16.81 -12.75
C ARG A 206 1.23 -16.72 -14.19
N ILE A 207 1.16 -15.51 -14.76
CA ILE A 207 0.73 -15.27 -16.15
C ILE A 207 1.68 -15.94 -17.16
N LEU A 208 2.99 -15.88 -16.88
CA LEU A 208 4.05 -16.44 -17.71
C LEU A 208 4.31 -17.93 -17.49
N GLU A 209 3.62 -18.56 -16.53
CA GLU A 209 3.87 -19.95 -16.13
C GLU A 209 5.37 -20.19 -15.82
N ALA A 210 5.96 -19.26 -15.05
CA ALA A 210 7.37 -19.21 -14.71
C ALA A 210 7.58 -19.36 -13.19
N ALA A 211 8.75 -19.86 -12.79
CA ALA A 211 9.20 -19.78 -11.41
C ALA A 211 9.62 -18.32 -11.10
N LEU A 212 9.30 -17.84 -9.91
CA LEU A 212 9.75 -16.54 -9.41
C LEU A 212 11.03 -16.73 -8.59
N VAL A 213 12.08 -15.99 -8.92
CA VAL A 213 13.22 -15.80 -8.01
C VAL A 213 12.81 -14.78 -6.95
N VAL A 214 13.16 -15.01 -5.68
CA VAL A 214 12.89 -14.05 -4.59
C VAL A 214 13.23 -12.63 -5.06
N PRO A 215 12.28 -11.68 -5.00
CA PRO A 215 12.49 -10.35 -5.57
C PRO A 215 13.69 -9.63 -4.96
N VAL A 216 14.44 -8.92 -5.80
CA VAL A 216 15.56 -8.09 -5.36
C VAL A 216 15.02 -6.70 -5.00
N LEU A 217 15.38 -6.20 -3.82
CA LEU A 217 15.06 -4.84 -3.42
C LEU A 217 16.13 -3.88 -3.93
N GLN A 218 15.73 -2.89 -4.73
CA GLN A 218 16.65 -1.89 -5.25
C GLN A 218 17.01 -0.89 -4.15
N VAL A 219 18.31 -0.66 -3.96
CA VAL A 219 18.80 0.42 -3.09
C VAL A 219 18.19 1.74 -3.53
N ASN A 220 17.51 2.40 -2.59
CA ASN A 220 16.82 3.65 -2.89
C ASN A 220 17.76 4.85 -2.75
N LEU A 221 17.84 5.69 -3.78
CA LEU A 221 18.72 6.88 -3.77
C LEU A 221 18.34 7.93 -2.72
N ILE A 222 17.08 7.97 -2.27
CA ILE A 222 16.59 8.94 -1.27
C ILE A 222 16.89 8.45 0.14
N TRP A 223 16.77 7.14 0.40
CA TRP A 223 16.86 6.56 1.75
C TRP A 223 18.16 5.79 2.01
N GLY A 224 18.95 5.47 0.98
CA GLY A 224 20.22 4.74 1.11
C GLY A 224 20.05 3.34 1.68
N ASP A 225 18.88 2.74 1.54
CA ASP A 225 18.53 1.49 2.20
C ASP A 225 19.02 0.28 1.40
N GLU A 226 20.00 -0.42 1.96
CA GLU A 226 20.62 -1.62 1.38
C GLU A 226 19.97 -2.92 1.89
N SER A 227 18.75 -2.86 2.46
CA SER A 227 18.08 -4.06 2.96
C SER A 227 17.78 -5.04 1.81
N GLU A 228 18.05 -6.31 2.04
CA GLU A 228 17.62 -7.39 1.15
C GLU A 228 16.19 -7.82 1.46
N PHE A 229 15.63 -8.71 0.63
CA PHE A 229 14.26 -9.19 0.83
C PHE A 229 14.09 -9.86 2.20
N GLU A 230 15.07 -10.65 2.65
CA GLU A 230 15.00 -11.39 3.92
C GLU A 230 15.16 -10.51 5.16
N ASP A 231 15.78 -9.34 5.03
CA ASP A 231 15.84 -8.35 6.11
C ASP A 231 14.45 -7.76 6.41
N ILE A 232 13.56 -7.73 5.41
CA ILE A 232 12.26 -7.06 5.50
C ILE A 232 11.10 -8.04 5.59
N PHE A 233 11.14 -9.14 4.83
CA PHE A 233 10.05 -10.10 4.69
C PHE A 233 10.49 -11.52 5.03
N ASP A 234 9.57 -12.30 5.59
CA ASP A 234 9.81 -13.71 5.88
C ASP A 234 9.82 -14.56 4.60
N VAL A 235 11.01 -14.89 4.10
CA VAL A 235 11.21 -15.69 2.88
C VAL A 235 10.59 -17.08 2.99
N LYS A 236 10.72 -17.74 4.14
CA LYS A 236 10.20 -19.11 4.34
C LYS A 236 8.68 -19.10 4.26
N HIS A 237 8.05 -18.15 4.94
CA HIS A 237 6.61 -17.93 4.90
C HIS A 237 6.12 -17.54 3.50
N PHE A 238 6.84 -16.65 2.81
CA PHE A 238 6.51 -16.23 1.44
C PHE A 238 6.50 -17.42 0.48
N LYS A 239 7.55 -18.26 0.50
CA LYS A 239 7.65 -19.47 -0.34
C LYS A 239 6.57 -20.49 -0.02
N ARG A 240 6.34 -20.76 1.28
CA ARG A 240 5.31 -21.72 1.74
C ARG A 240 3.90 -21.27 1.35
N THR A 241 3.57 -20.00 1.55
CA THR A 241 2.24 -19.46 1.25
C THR A 241 1.90 -19.55 -0.25
N LEU A 242 2.90 -19.38 -1.11
CA LEU A 242 2.75 -19.37 -2.57
C LEU A 242 3.01 -20.72 -3.26
N GLN A 243 3.36 -21.76 -2.52
CA GLN A 243 3.80 -23.06 -3.09
C GLN A 243 2.78 -23.69 -4.05
N ALA A 244 1.49 -23.44 -3.83
CA ALA A 244 0.39 -23.93 -4.65
C ALA A 244 0.00 -22.97 -5.81
N ASP A 245 0.66 -21.83 -5.96
CA ASP A 245 0.32 -20.79 -6.93
C ASP A 245 1.46 -20.58 -7.94
N VAL A 246 2.67 -20.38 -7.43
CA VAL A 246 3.89 -20.10 -8.21
C VAL A 246 5.07 -20.73 -7.49
N ARG A 247 5.95 -21.41 -8.23
CA ARG A 247 7.21 -21.90 -7.65
C ARG A 247 8.10 -20.70 -7.33
N VAL A 248 8.47 -20.53 -6.06
CA VAL A 248 9.40 -19.48 -5.63
C VAL A 248 10.75 -20.10 -5.23
N VAL A 249 11.84 -19.62 -5.83
CA VAL A 249 13.22 -20.07 -5.55
C VAL A 249 14.04 -18.94 -4.93
N SER A 250 14.96 -19.26 -4.02
CA SER A 250 15.75 -18.25 -3.31
C SER A 250 16.76 -17.54 -4.22
N SER A 251 17.33 -18.26 -5.17
CA SER A 251 18.30 -17.73 -6.14
C SER A 251 18.10 -18.38 -7.51
N LEU A 252 18.66 -17.74 -8.55
CA LEU A 252 18.66 -18.30 -9.89
C LEU A 252 19.55 -19.56 -9.91
N PRO A 253 19.09 -20.70 -10.45
CA PRO A 253 19.91 -21.92 -10.51
C PRO A 253 21.19 -21.71 -11.32
N SER A 254 22.27 -22.38 -10.92
CA SER A 254 23.59 -22.28 -11.58
C SER A 254 23.53 -22.56 -13.09
N THR A 255 22.65 -23.46 -13.51
CA THR A 255 22.38 -23.79 -14.92
C THR A 255 21.88 -22.62 -15.76
N HIS A 256 21.41 -21.54 -15.14
CA HIS A 256 20.85 -20.37 -15.82
C HIS A 256 21.69 -19.09 -15.58
N LEU A 257 22.82 -19.18 -14.88
CA LEU A 257 23.71 -18.03 -14.65
C LEU A 257 24.34 -17.53 -15.94
N MET A 258 24.63 -18.45 -16.87
CA MET A 258 25.20 -18.15 -18.20
C MET A 258 24.14 -17.88 -19.26
N SER A 259 22.85 -17.90 -18.91
CA SER A 259 21.77 -17.57 -19.84
C SER A 259 21.84 -16.11 -20.26
N ARG A 260 21.43 -15.82 -21.50
CA ARG A 260 21.20 -14.44 -21.96
C ARG A 260 20.11 -13.83 -21.09
N GLN A 261 20.42 -12.72 -20.42
CA GLN A 261 19.46 -12.02 -19.55
C GLN A 261 18.91 -10.81 -20.26
N THR A 262 17.66 -10.87 -20.70
CA THR A 262 16.97 -9.66 -21.13
C THR A 262 16.46 -8.89 -19.92
N ILE A 263 16.87 -7.63 -19.86
CA ILE A 263 16.41 -6.68 -18.85
C ILE A 263 15.39 -5.77 -19.51
N GLU A 264 14.14 -5.88 -19.07
CA GLU A 264 13.06 -5.01 -19.50
C GLU A 264 12.74 -3.99 -18.41
N ASN A 265 12.79 -2.71 -18.77
CA ASN A 265 12.57 -1.57 -17.89
C ASN A 265 11.52 -0.58 -18.44
N GLN A 266 10.94 -0.85 -19.61
CA GLN A 266 10.00 0.04 -20.30
C GLN A 266 8.65 -0.65 -20.53
N LEU A 267 8.02 -1.11 -19.46
CA LEU A 267 6.63 -1.58 -19.54
C LEU A 267 5.67 -0.39 -19.69
N PRO A 268 4.70 -0.47 -20.63
CA PRO A 268 3.57 0.44 -20.67
C PRO A 268 2.78 0.41 -19.35
N TYR A 269 2.03 1.48 -19.09
CA TYR A 269 1.13 1.51 -17.93
C TYR A 269 -0.10 0.65 -18.18
N SER A 270 -0.58 -0.02 -17.12
CA SER A 270 -1.82 -0.80 -17.11
C SER A 270 -1.87 -1.94 -18.15
N VAL A 271 -0.78 -2.72 -18.29
CA VAL A 271 -0.72 -3.84 -19.24
C VAL A 271 -1.61 -5.02 -18.82
N PRO A 272 -2.44 -5.58 -19.72
CA PRO A 272 -3.27 -6.74 -19.43
C PRO A 272 -2.48 -8.06 -19.50
N PRO A 273 -2.98 -9.16 -18.89
CA PRO A 273 -2.30 -10.46 -18.92
C PRO A 273 -1.95 -10.98 -20.31
N LEU A 274 -2.85 -10.80 -21.28
CA LEU A 274 -2.64 -11.21 -22.68
C LEU A 274 -1.42 -10.52 -23.30
N TRP A 275 -1.24 -9.22 -23.04
CA TRP A 275 -0.10 -8.45 -23.55
C TRP A 275 1.22 -8.98 -22.97
N ILE A 276 1.24 -9.25 -21.67
CA ILE A 276 2.43 -9.79 -20.98
C ILE A 276 2.83 -11.14 -21.59
N ARG A 277 1.87 -12.05 -21.82
CA ARG A 277 2.16 -13.34 -22.47
C ARG A 277 2.67 -13.14 -23.88
N ALA A 278 2.00 -12.34 -24.69
CA ALA A 278 2.39 -12.09 -26.07
C ALA A 278 3.79 -11.48 -26.19
N ARG A 279 4.15 -10.56 -25.29
CA ARG A 279 5.43 -9.86 -25.30
C ARG A 279 6.59 -10.74 -24.85
N PHE A 280 6.41 -11.55 -23.80
CA PHE A 280 7.52 -12.17 -23.10
C PHE A 280 7.59 -13.69 -23.20
N LEU A 281 6.49 -14.39 -23.50
CA LEU A 281 6.46 -15.86 -23.38
C LEU A 281 7.44 -16.55 -24.35
N LYS A 282 7.48 -16.12 -25.62
CA LYS A 282 8.41 -16.67 -26.62
C LYS A 282 9.85 -16.51 -26.15
N GLN A 283 10.21 -15.29 -25.81
CA GLN A 283 11.56 -14.94 -25.38
C GLN A 283 11.96 -15.69 -24.09
N LEU A 284 11.06 -15.80 -23.12
CA LEU A 284 11.32 -16.52 -21.88
C LEU A 284 11.49 -18.04 -22.12
N ASN A 285 10.84 -18.61 -23.13
CA ASN A 285 11.08 -20.01 -23.52
C ASN A 285 12.47 -20.21 -24.17
N GLU A 286 12.98 -19.21 -24.89
CA GLU A 286 14.28 -19.25 -25.56
C GLU A 286 15.44 -18.98 -24.59
N GLU A 287 15.31 -17.94 -23.76
CA GLU A 287 16.38 -17.48 -22.86
C GLU A 287 16.35 -18.15 -21.48
N GLY A 288 15.19 -18.65 -21.05
CA GLY A 288 14.97 -19.25 -19.74
C GLY A 288 14.89 -18.25 -18.58
N VAL A 289 15.37 -17.02 -18.76
CA VAL A 289 15.40 -15.96 -17.73
C VAL A 289 14.85 -14.65 -18.28
N LEU A 290 13.96 -14.00 -17.52
CA LEU A 290 13.48 -12.65 -17.78
C LEU A 290 13.70 -11.78 -16.55
N VAL A 291 14.33 -10.62 -16.72
CA VAL A 291 14.53 -9.64 -15.65
C VAL A 291 13.62 -8.44 -15.89
N LEU A 292 12.71 -8.16 -14.95
CA LEU A 292 11.83 -6.99 -14.99
C LEU A 292 12.23 -5.96 -13.93
N LYS A 293 12.32 -4.70 -14.35
CA LYS A 293 12.56 -3.55 -13.47
C LYS A 293 11.43 -2.52 -13.61
N GLY A 294 11.18 -1.74 -12.55
CA GLY A 294 10.25 -0.62 -12.60
C GLY A 294 8.79 -1.05 -12.80
N LEU A 295 8.34 -2.06 -12.05
CA LEU A 295 6.98 -2.60 -12.16
C LEU A 295 5.89 -1.73 -11.51
N ASP A 296 6.26 -0.62 -10.87
CA ASP A 296 5.30 0.26 -10.19
C ASP A 296 4.17 0.68 -11.14
N SER A 297 2.95 0.28 -10.78
CA SER A 297 1.72 0.59 -11.51
C SER A 297 1.71 0.14 -12.98
N LYS A 298 2.50 -0.88 -13.34
CA LYS A 298 2.59 -1.40 -14.71
C LYS A 298 1.52 -2.44 -15.02
N LEU A 299 1.24 -3.37 -14.12
CA LEU A 299 0.19 -4.37 -14.32
C LEU A 299 -1.21 -3.72 -14.27
N SER A 300 -2.12 -4.17 -15.14
CA SER A 300 -3.54 -3.75 -15.08
C SER A 300 -4.14 -4.04 -13.70
N LYS A 301 -4.83 -3.06 -13.13
CA LYS A 301 -5.59 -3.23 -11.88
C LYS A 301 -6.87 -4.05 -12.05
N ASN A 302 -7.34 -4.19 -13.28
CA ASN A 302 -8.49 -5.01 -13.63
C ASN A 302 -7.97 -6.32 -14.24
N LEU A 303 -7.90 -7.35 -13.39
CA LEU A 303 -7.47 -8.70 -13.75
C LEU A 303 -8.64 -9.69 -13.67
N PRO A 304 -8.53 -10.85 -14.33
CA PRO A 304 -9.43 -11.98 -14.09
C PRO A 304 -9.56 -12.35 -12.60
N PRO A 305 -10.71 -12.86 -12.14
CA PRO A 305 -11.00 -13.07 -10.72
C PRO A 305 -9.93 -13.85 -9.94
N ASP A 306 -9.43 -14.96 -10.49
CA ASP A 306 -8.39 -15.75 -9.81
C ASP A 306 -7.06 -14.99 -9.67
N LEU A 307 -6.72 -14.11 -10.62
CA LEU A 307 -5.53 -13.28 -10.52
C LEU A 307 -5.73 -12.13 -9.52
N GLN A 308 -6.95 -11.61 -9.36
CA GLN A 308 -7.25 -10.67 -8.28
C GLN A 308 -7.09 -11.35 -6.91
N LYS A 309 -7.66 -12.55 -6.74
CA LYS A 309 -7.49 -13.35 -5.52
C LYS A 309 -6.02 -13.63 -5.23
N LEU A 310 -5.21 -13.90 -6.24
CA LEU A 310 -3.76 -14.05 -6.06
C LEU A 310 -3.11 -12.75 -5.56
N ARG A 311 -3.51 -11.56 -6.05
CA ARG A 311 -3.01 -10.28 -5.52
C ARG A 311 -3.36 -10.12 -4.04
N CYS A 312 -4.59 -10.44 -3.66
CA CYS A 312 -5.02 -10.42 -2.26
C CYS A 312 -4.18 -11.37 -1.40
N LYS A 313 -4.00 -12.62 -1.86
CA LYS A 313 -3.19 -13.63 -1.18
C LYS A 313 -1.77 -13.12 -0.96
N VAL A 314 -1.13 -12.56 -1.99
CA VAL A 314 0.23 -12.05 -1.85
C VAL A 314 0.28 -10.87 -0.88
N ALA A 315 -0.63 -9.90 -1.03
CA ALA A 315 -0.62 -8.66 -0.26
C ALA A 315 -0.88 -8.86 1.24
N PHE A 316 -1.81 -9.77 1.60
CA PHE A 316 -2.28 -9.94 2.96
C PHE A 316 -1.76 -11.21 3.65
N HIS A 317 -1.45 -12.27 2.89
CA HIS A 317 -0.99 -13.54 3.45
C HIS A 317 0.51 -13.76 3.23
N ALA A 318 1.03 -13.59 2.00
CA ALA A 318 2.41 -13.98 1.71
C ALA A 318 3.46 -12.95 2.17
N LEU A 319 3.15 -11.65 2.06
CA LEU A 319 4.06 -10.55 2.43
C LEU A 319 4.00 -10.23 3.93
N ARG A 320 4.43 -11.20 4.74
CA ARG A 320 4.66 -11.03 6.18
C ARG A 320 6.04 -10.44 6.42
N PHE A 321 6.16 -9.49 7.34
CA PHE A 321 7.47 -8.95 7.73
C PHE A 321 8.34 -10.01 8.42
N ALA A 322 9.66 -9.84 8.33
CA ALA A 322 10.62 -10.69 9.03
C ALA A 322 10.36 -10.67 10.55
N ALA A 323 10.62 -11.78 11.23
CA ALA A 323 10.28 -11.95 12.65
C ALA A 323 10.81 -10.82 13.56
N PRO A 324 12.08 -10.35 13.42
CA PRO A 324 12.59 -9.27 14.26
C PRO A 324 11.81 -7.95 14.13
N ILE A 325 11.37 -7.60 12.92
CA ILE A 325 10.54 -6.41 12.65
C ILE A 325 9.14 -6.62 13.22
N HIS A 326 8.55 -7.79 12.97
CA HIS A 326 7.21 -8.12 13.41
C HIS A 326 7.08 -8.10 14.94
N GLU A 327 8.03 -8.71 15.64
CA GLU A 327 8.08 -8.77 17.10
C GLU A 327 8.26 -7.39 17.73
N LEU A 328 9.19 -6.58 17.22
CA LEU A 328 9.38 -5.22 17.73
C LEU A 328 8.15 -4.35 17.46
N GLY A 329 7.61 -4.39 16.23
CA GLY A 329 6.41 -3.65 15.88
C GLY A 329 5.21 -4.00 16.77
N ASN A 330 5.01 -5.29 17.05
CA ASN A 330 3.96 -5.74 17.97
C ASN A 330 4.21 -5.31 19.41
N ARG A 331 5.46 -5.30 19.86
CA ARG A 331 5.82 -4.81 21.20
C ARG A 331 5.50 -3.32 21.35
N LEU A 332 5.86 -2.49 20.36
CA LEU A 332 5.53 -1.06 20.35
C LEU A 332 4.02 -0.83 20.25
N ALA A 333 3.31 -1.61 19.43
CA ALA A 333 1.86 -1.58 19.34
C ALA A 333 1.19 -1.93 20.68
N ARG A 334 1.66 -2.97 21.38
CA ARG A 334 1.17 -3.36 22.71
C ARG A 334 1.38 -2.25 23.74
N ARG A 335 2.52 -1.55 23.72
CA ARG A 335 2.77 -0.40 24.60
C ARG A 335 1.75 0.72 24.37
N MET A 336 1.43 1.03 23.11
CA MET A 336 0.34 1.97 22.81
C MET A 336 -1.03 1.46 23.25
N TRP A 337 -1.31 0.18 22.99
CA TRP A 337 -2.61 -0.44 23.25
C TRP A 337 -2.95 -0.49 24.74
N ILE A 338 -1.99 -0.82 25.62
CA ILE A 338 -2.25 -0.99 27.06
C ILE A 338 -2.78 0.30 27.73
N GLU A 339 -2.39 1.50 27.27
CA GLU A 339 -2.94 2.74 27.85
C GLU A 339 -4.24 3.22 27.19
N GLY A 340 -4.88 2.38 26.35
CA GLY A 340 -6.22 2.61 25.81
C GLY A 340 -6.29 2.88 24.30
N PRO A 341 -7.35 3.57 23.82
CA PRO A 341 -7.51 3.86 22.41
C PRO A 341 -6.46 4.87 21.91
N TYR A 342 -6.03 4.72 20.65
CA TYR A 342 -5.11 5.67 20.01
C TYR A 342 -5.34 5.85 18.51
N VAL A 343 -4.93 7.02 18.03
CA VAL A 343 -4.91 7.37 16.60
C VAL A 343 -3.51 7.12 16.05
N ALA A 344 -3.39 6.37 14.95
CA ALA A 344 -2.16 6.37 14.14
C ALA A 344 -2.29 7.39 13.01
N LEU A 345 -1.43 8.40 13.05
CA LEU A 345 -1.38 9.48 12.08
C LEU A 345 -0.14 9.32 11.20
N HIS A 346 -0.35 9.01 9.93
CA HIS A 346 0.75 8.92 8.96
C HIS A 346 1.00 10.31 8.36
N LEU A 347 1.90 11.05 9.00
CA LEU A 347 2.28 12.42 8.64
C LEU A 347 3.36 12.41 7.55
N ARG A 348 2.96 12.72 6.32
CA ARG A 348 3.87 12.86 5.18
C ARG A 348 4.41 14.29 5.05
N LEU A 349 5.10 14.76 6.08
CA LEU A 349 5.66 16.11 6.18
C LEU A 349 7.18 16.14 5.96
N GLU A 350 7.78 15.04 5.48
CA GLU A 350 9.22 14.93 5.27
C GLU A 350 9.67 15.78 4.05
N LYS A 351 10.95 16.18 4.04
CA LYS A 351 11.52 17.05 3.00
C LYS A 351 11.31 16.49 1.58
N ASP A 352 11.49 15.17 1.39
CA ASP A 352 11.29 14.51 0.09
C ASP A 352 9.86 14.65 -0.43
N VAL A 353 8.87 14.73 0.46
CA VAL A 353 7.46 14.87 0.08
C VAL A 353 7.17 16.25 -0.46
N TRP A 354 7.66 17.29 0.21
CA TRP A 354 7.51 18.67 -0.24
C TRP A 354 8.22 18.88 -1.57
N VAL A 355 9.45 18.38 -1.69
CA VAL A 355 10.22 18.39 -2.95
C VAL A 355 9.45 17.68 -4.05
N ARG A 356 8.85 16.52 -3.81
CA ARG A 356 8.14 15.76 -4.86
C ARG A 356 6.79 16.36 -5.25
N THR A 357 6.04 16.87 -4.28
CA THR A 357 4.67 17.38 -4.50
C THR A 357 4.67 18.78 -5.08
N GLY A 358 5.71 19.59 -4.82
CA GLY A 358 5.79 20.97 -5.29
C GLY A 358 4.77 21.88 -4.60
N CYS A 359 4.42 21.54 -3.37
CA CYS A 359 3.49 22.28 -2.54
C CYS A 359 4.25 23.16 -1.55
N LEU A 360 3.59 24.21 -1.06
CA LEU A 360 4.13 25.01 0.04
C LEU A 360 4.03 24.22 1.35
N THR A 361 5.02 24.41 2.21
CA THR A 361 5.20 23.69 3.47
C THR A 361 4.28 24.23 4.57
N GLY A 362 3.88 25.50 4.47
CA GLY A 362 3.15 26.20 5.52
C GLY A 362 4.04 26.65 6.70
N LEU A 363 5.37 26.56 6.57
CA LEU A 363 6.34 26.94 7.59
C LEU A 363 6.94 28.33 7.39
N GLY A 364 6.65 28.96 6.24
CA GLY A 364 7.10 30.29 5.89
C GLY A 364 7.99 30.33 4.65
N PRO A 365 8.28 31.54 4.12
CA PRO A 365 8.96 31.72 2.84
C PRO A 365 10.35 31.07 2.76
N GLU A 366 11.12 31.10 3.86
CA GLU A 366 12.47 30.52 3.91
C GLU A 366 12.48 29.00 3.69
N TYR A 367 11.51 28.31 4.30
CA TYR A 367 11.32 26.86 4.13
C TYR A 367 10.87 26.52 2.72
N ASP A 368 9.95 27.32 2.16
CA ASP A 368 9.45 27.13 0.81
C ASP A 368 10.56 27.37 -0.24
N GLU A 369 11.39 28.39 -0.05
CA GLU A 369 12.55 28.66 -0.92
C GLU A 369 13.57 27.51 -0.90
N THR A 370 13.80 26.91 0.28
CA THR A 370 14.65 25.72 0.40
C THR A 370 14.13 24.57 -0.46
N ILE A 371 12.81 24.32 -0.45
CA ILE A 371 12.19 23.28 -1.26
C ILE A 371 12.27 23.61 -2.76
N ILE A 372 12.06 24.87 -3.14
CA ILE A 372 12.17 25.33 -4.53
C ILE A 372 13.59 25.10 -5.07
N LYS A 373 14.62 25.52 -4.34
CA LYS A 373 16.03 25.33 -4.74
C LYS A 373 16.39 23.86 -4.95
N VAL A 374 15.92 22.98 -4.07
CA VAL A 374 16.14 21.52 -4.22
C VAL A 374 15.41 20.99 -5.46
N ARG A 375 14.18 21.43 -5.71
CA ARG A 375 13.41 21.01 -6.89
C ARG A 375 14.06 21.44 -8.20
N GLU A 376 14.63 22.63 -8.23
CA GLU A 376 15.33 23.16 -9.42
C GLU A 376 16.66 22.45 -9.67
N SER A 377 17.39 22.08 -8.61
CA SER A 377 18.69 21.43 -8.73
C SER A 377 18.61 19.91 -8.96
N GLN A 378 17.54 19.24 -8.53
CA GLN A 378 17.43 17.78 -8.58
C GLN A 378 16.16 17.32 -9.31
N THR A 379 16.11 17.58 -10.62
CA THR A 379 14.93 17.34 -11.46
C THR A 379 14.50 15.87 -11.54
N GLU A 380 15.41 14.94 -11.27
CA GLU A 380 15.23 13.49 -11.27
C GLU A 380 14.31 13.00 -10.14
N TYR A 381 14.20 13.73 -9.03
CA TYR A 381 13.30 13.37 -7.92
C TYR A 381 11.85 13.83 -8.16
N LEU A 382 11.57 14.64 -9.18
CA LEU A 382 10.27 15.26 -9.37
C LEU A 382 9.22 14.28 -9.94
N THR A 383 8.25 13.88 -9.12
CA THR A 383 7.08 13.12 -9.57
C THR A 383 6.10 14.03 -10.31
N GLY A 384 5.95 13.80 -11.62
CA GLY A 384 4.93 14.44 -12.46
C GLY A 384 5.29 15.88 -12.83
N LYS A 385 5.74 16.07 -14.08
CA LYS A 385 5.97 17.38 -14.71
C LYS A 385 4.66 18.05 -15.14
N LEU A 386 3.61 17.95 -14.32
CA LEU A 386 2.36 18.67 -14.57
C LEU A 386 2.61 20.16 -14.29
N ASN A 387 2.38 21.00 -15.29
CA ASN A 387 2.47 22.44 -15.15
C ASN A 387 1.27 22.95 -14.33
N MET A 388 1.43 22.96 -13.00
CA MET A 388 0.40 23.36 -12.03
C MET A 388 1.06 24.21 -10.93
N SER A 389 0.41 25.32 -10.57
CA SER A 389 0.81 26.14 -9.42
C SER A 389 0.63 25.37 -8.10
N HIS A 390 1.29 25.83 -7.03
CA HIS A 390 1.13 25.24 -5.70
C HIS A 390 -0.33 25.29 -5.23
N VAL A 391 -1.07 26.37 -5.54
CA VAL A 391 -2.50 26.53 -5.24
C VAL A 391 -3.33 25.47 -5.98
N GLN A 392 -3.09 25.29 -7.28
CA GLN A 392 -3.80 24.28 -8.06
C GLN A 392 -3.52 22.87 -7.55
N ARG A 393 -2.27 22.56 -7.17
CA ARG A 393 -1.89 21.28 -6.56
C ARG A 393 -2.61 21.04 -5.24
N ARG A 394 -2.69 22.07 -4.39
CA ARG A 394 -3.40 22.04 -3.11
C ARG A 394 -4.86 21.68 -3.30
N PHE A 395 -5.62 22.45 -4.07
CA PHE A 395 -7.04 22.21 -4.30
C PHE A 395 -7.34 20.95 -5.14
N ALA A 396 -6.39 20.45 -5.92
CA ALA A 396 -6.49 19.14 -6.56
C ALA A 396 -6.28 17.97 -5.58
N GLY A 397 -5.94 18.24 -4.31
CA GLY A 397 -5.64 17.23 -3.30
C GLY A 397 -4.27 16.56 -3.52
N LEU A 398 -3.36 17.22 -4.23
CA LEU A 398 -2.01 16.72 -4.51
C LEU A 398 -0.97 17.15 -3.46
N CYS A 399 -1.35 17.97 -2.49
CA CYS A 399 -0.49 18.36 -1.37
C CYS A 399 -0.74 17.51 -0.12
N PRO A 400 0.26 17.23 0.71
CA PRO A 400 0.03 16.79 2.09
C PRO A 400 -0.78 17.85 2.83
N LEU A 401 -1.63 17.42 3.76
CA LEU A 401 -2.21 18.34 4.75
C LEU A 401 -1.13 18.74 5.74
N THR A 402 -1.06 20.02 6.09
CA THR A 402 -0.12 20.56 7.09
C THR A 402 -0.44 20.02 8.49
N ALA A 403 0.48 20.20 9.44
CA ALA A 403 0.25 19.85 10.84
C ALA A 403 -0.99 20.56 11.41
N LEU A 404 -1.17 21.86 11.10
CA LEU A 404 -2.33 22.64 11.51
C LEU A 404 -3.63 22.09 10.90
N GLU A 405 -3.60 21.76 9.61
CA GLU A 405 -4.77 21.22 8.91
C GLU A 405 -5.19 19.86 9.46
N MET A 406 -4.22 18.98 9.72
CA MET A 406 -4.50 17.68 10.32
C MET A 406 -5.07 17.81 11.73
N ALA A 407 -4.55 18.75 12.54
CA ALA A 407 -5.04 18.97 13.88
C ALA A 407 -6.50 19.47 13.89
N ARG A 408 -6.79 20.46 13.04
CA ARG A 408 -8.15 21.00 12.89
C ARG A 408 -9.10 19.94 12.31
N PHE A 409 -8.63 19.12 11.37
CA PHE A 409 -9.42 18.03 10.80
C PHE A 409 -9.77 16.95 11.83
N LEU A 410 -8.82 16.47 12.63
CA LEU A 410 -9.10 15.45 13.65
C LEU A 410 -10.08 15.97 14.72
N ARG A 411 -9.90 17.20 15.20
CA ARG A 411 -10.86 17.82 16.14
C ARG A 411 -12.25 17.92 15.53
N ALA A 412 -12.36 18.34 14.27
CA ALA A 412 -13.63 18.44 13.56
C ALA A 412 -14.36 17.09 13.39
N LEU A 413 -13.60 15.98 13.37
CA LEU A 413 -14.15 14.62 13.33
C LEU A 413 -14.59 14.10 14.69
N GLY A 414 -14.37 14.83 15.79
CA GLY A 414 -14.71 14.40 17.14
C GLY A 414 -13.55 13.74 17.91
N ALA A 415 -12.29 13.85 17.43
CA ALA A 415 -11.15 13.35 18.19
C ALA A 415 -11.00 14.14 19.51
N PRO A 416 -10.94 13.49 20.68
CA PRO A 416 -10.82 14.19 21.95
C PRO A 416 -9.45 14.86 22.06
N GLY A 417 -9.38 16.04 22.69
CA GLY A 417 -8.12 16.81 22.78
C GLY A 417 -6.99 16.09 23.52
N ASN A 418 -7.32 15.13 24.38
CA ASN A 418 -6.36 14.27 25.08
C ASN A 418 -6.09 12.94 24.35
N ALA A 419 -6.58 12.74 23.13
CA ALA A 419 -6.33 11.52 22.35
C ALA A 419 -4.82 11.24 22.26
N ARG A 420 -4.42 9.98 22.48
CA ARG A 420 -3.06 9.54 22.23
C ARG A 420 -2.86 9.37 20.73
N VAL A 421 -1.82 9.99 20.19
CA VAL A 421 -1.54 9.97 18.76
C VAL A 421 -0.16 9.40 18.51
N TYR A 422 -0.12 8.27 17.80
CA TYR A 422 1.10 7.72 17.24
C TYR A 422 1.42 8.40 15.91
N ILE A 423 2.59 9.02 15.80
CA ILE A 423 3.06 9.63 14.54
C ILE A 423 3.88 8.60 13.77
N ALA A 424 3.32 8.12 12.66
CA ALA A 424 3.99 7.24 11.71
C ALA A 424 4.67 8.05 10.60
N GLY A 425 5.92 7.72 10.27
CA GLY A 425 6.70 8.42 9.24
C GLY A 425 8.10 8.85 9.70
N GLY A 426 8.76 9.59 8.82
CA GLY A 426 10.07 10.18 9.10
C GLY A 426 10.00 11.51 9.83
N GLN A 427 11.16 12.13 10.04
CA GLN A 427 11.26 13.45 10.65
C GLN A 427 10.55 14.51 9.78
N PRO A 428 9.61 15.28 10.34
CA PRO A 428 9.00 16.41 9.65
C PRO A 428 10.03 17.45 9.21
N PHE A 429 9.85 18.02 8.02
CA PHE A 429 10.61 19.19 7.60
C PHE A 429 10.30 20.37 8.55
N GLY A 430 11.33 21.12 8.96
CA GLY A 430 11.20 22.09 10.05
C GLY A 430 11.21 21.50 11.46
N SER A 431 11.48 20.19 11.61
CA SER A 431 11.64 19.51 12.89
C SER A 431 10.47 19.79 13.85
N HIS A 432 10.73 20.33 15.04
CA HIS A 432 9.70 20.63 16.03
C HIS A 432 8.69 21.66 15.53
N LEU A 433 9.13 22.71 14.82
CA LEU A 433 8.25 23.74 14.25
C LEU A 433 7.26 23.13 13.26
N GLY A 434 7.71 22.14 12.48
CA GLY A 434 6.87 21.40 11.53
C GLY A 434 5.69 20.67 12.16
N LEU A 435 5.79 20.31 13.44
CA LEU A 435 4.78 19.53 14.17
C LEU A 435 4.06 20.35 15.27
N GLN A 436 4.61 21.51 15.65
CA GLN A 436 4.12 22.33 16.76
C GLN A 436 2.61 22.63 16.70
N PRO A 437 2.01 23.02 15.55
CA PRO A 437 0.57 23.27 15.50
C PRO A 437 -0.28 22.04 15.83
N PHE A 438 0.24 20.84 15.53
CA PHE A 438 -0.43 19.58 15.87
C PHE A 438 -0.25 19.23 17.35
N ALA A 439 0.97 19.36 17.87
CA ALA A 439 1.28 19.12 19.28
C ALA A 439 0.49 20.03 20.23
N ALA A 440 0.20 21.27 19.82
CA ALA A 440 -0.64 22.19 20.58
C ALA A 440 -2.11 21.73 20.69
N ALA A 441 -2.61 20.99 19.71
CA ALA A 441 -3.99 20.48 19.70
C ALA A 441 -4.12 19.09 20.36
N PHE A 442 -3.08 18.27 20.25
CA PHE A 442 -3.01 16.92 20.79
C PHE A 442 -1.66 16.75 21.51
N PRO A 443 -1.58 16.98 22.83
CA PRO A 443 -0.30 16.97 23.56
C PRO A 443 0.27 15.56 23.74
N ASN A 444 -0.56 14.52 23.67
CA ASN A 444 -0.16 13.13 23.89
C ASN A 444 0.39 12.49 22.61
N LEU A 445 1.43 13.11 22.04
CA LEU A 445 2.12 12.61 20.84
C LEU A 445 3.19 11.60 21.19
N VAL A 446 3.24 10.54 20.39
CA VAL A 446 4.20 9.46 20.58
C VAL A 446 4.76 9.04 19.22
N THR A 447 6.08 8.85 19.14
CA THR A 447 6.74 8.26 17.97
C THR A 447 7.32 6.89 18.32
N LYS A 448 7.74 6.10 17.31
CA LYS A 448 8.48 4.85 17.55
C LYS A 448 9.74 5.06 18.39
N GLU A 449 10.44 6.18 18.20
CA GLU A 449 11.64 6.53 18.96
C GLU A 449 11.34 6.79 20.44
N MET A 450 10.15 7.34 20.74
CA MET A 450 9.69 7.54 22.12
C MET A 450 9.18 6.25 22.77
N LEU A 451 8.59 5.34 22.00
CA LEU A 451 8.08 4.06 22.50
C LEU A 451 9.16 3.02 22.73
N ALA A 452 10.20 3.04 21.90
CA ALA A 452 11.26 2.05 21.96
C ALA A 452 12.15 2.26 23.19
N TRP A 453 12.50 1.16 23.86
CA TRP A 453 13.53 1.20 24.87
C TRP A 453 14.91 1.37 24.23
N LYS A 454 15.87 1.82 25.04
CA LYS A 454 17.25 2.03 24.61
C LYS A 454 17.78 0.74 23.96
N GLY A 455 18.21 0.85 22.70
CA GLY A 455 18.78 -0.25 21.93
C GLY A 455 17.79 -1.03 21.05
N GLU A 456 16.48 -0.96 21.30
CA GLU A 456 15.51 -1.75 20.53
C GLU A 456 15.46 -1.36 19.04
N LEU A 457 15.65 -0.07 18.73
CA LEU A 457 15.68 0.43 17.34
C LEU A 457 17.08 0.38 16.70
N SER A 458 18.14 0.14 17.47
CA SER A 458 19.52 0.20 16.97
C SER A 458 19.78 -0.65 15.72
N PRO A 459 19.21 -1.87 15.57
CA PRO A 459 19.39 -2.67 14.35
C PRO A 459 18.80 -2.03 13.08
N TYR A 460 17.90 -1.05 13.21
CA TYR A 460 17.08 -0.54 12.10
C TYR A 460 17.34 0.93 11.75
N ILE A 461 18.25 1.63 12.44
CA ILE A 461 18.49 3.08 12.27
C ILE A 461 18.77 3.47 10.82
N ASN A 462 19.54 2.64 10.08
CA ASN A 462 19.87 2.88 8.66
C ASN A 462 19.04 2.00 7.70
N ARG A 463 17.96 1.37 8.19
CA ARG A 463 17.11 0.46 7.44
C ARG A 463 15.71 1.07 7.33
N SER A 464 15.56 2.06 6.46
CA SER A 464 14.34 2.87 6.31
C SER A 464 13.07 2.02 6.07
N SER A 465 13.20 0.91 5.36
CA SER A 465 12.12 -0.02 5.03
C SER A 465 11.69 -0.81 6.26
N ALA A 466 12.63 -1.20 7.13
CA ALA A 466 12.34 -1.84 8.41
C ALA A 466 11.65 -0.85 9.37
N MET A 467 12.12 0.39 9.45
CA MET A 467 11.48 1.45 10.26
C MET A 467 10.05 1.74 9.77
N ALA A 468 9.83 1.80 8.46
CA ALA A 468 8.51 1.95 7.87
C ALA A 468 7.61 0.70 8.11
N ALA A 469 8.18 -0.49 8.23
CA ALA A 469 7.45 -1.71 8.54
C ALA A 469 7.01 -1.74 10.02
N ILE A 470 7.83 -1.24 10.94
CA ILE A 470 7.46 -1.01 12.35
C ILE A 470 6.28 -0.02 12.42
N ASP A 471 6.39 1.12 11.73
CA ASP A 471 5.30 2.11 11.61
C ASP A 471 4.03 1.49 11.04
N TYR A 472 4.15 0.58 10.06
CA TYR A 472 3.03 -0.14 9.47
C TYR A 472 2.32 -1.02 10.50
N ILE A 473 3.06 -1.76 11.33
CA ILE A 473 2.49 -2.64 12.36
C ILE A 473 1.78 -1.82 13.44
N VAL A 474 2.43 -0.78 13.98
CA VAL A 474 1.82 0.09 15.01
C VAL A 474 0.59 0.81 14.46
N SER A 475 0.62 1.22 13.18
CA SER A 475 -0.53 1.82 12.51
C SER A 475 -1.69 0.85 12.31
N LEU A 476 -1.40 -0.40 11.94
CA LEU A 476 -2.42 -1.44 11.74
C LEU A 476 -3.18 -1.74 13.03
N ASN A 477 -2.48 -1.69 14.18
CA ASN A 477 -3.02 -1.96 15.51
C ASN A 477 -3.85 -0.81 16.10
N SER A 478 -3.84 0.39 15.50
CA SER A 478 -4.58 1.55 16.02
C SER A 478 -6.10 1.41 15.90
N ASP A 479 -6.82 2.11 16.77
CA ASP A 479 -8.28 2.23 16.70
C ASP A 479 -8.70 3.09 15.51
N VAL A 480 -7.97 4.17 15.23
CA VAL A 480 -8.21 5.07 14.10
C VAL A 480 -6.90 5.31 13.34
N PHE A 481 -6.90 5.03 12.04
CA PHE A 481 -5.78 5.42 11.16
C PHE A 481 -6.17 6.59 10.24
N VAL A 482 -5.32 7.61 10.16
CA VAL A 482 -5.50 8.76 9.28
C VAL A 482 -4.18 9.11 8.57
N PRO A 483 -4.13 9.21 7.22
CA PRO A 483 -2.96 9.71 6.51
C PRO A 483 -3.11 11.20 6.16
N SER A 484 -2.05 12.00 6.29
CA SER A 484 -2.07 13.41 5.84
C SER A 484 -1.99 13.56 4.32
N HIS A 485 -1.51 12.52 3.62
CA HIS A 485 -1.33 12.55 2.17
C HIS A 485 -1.78 11.23 1.51
N GLY A 486 -2.18 11.34 0.24
CA GLY A 486 -2.46 10.17 -0.57
C GLY A 486 -1.15 9.48 -0.93
N GLY A 487 -0.97 8.22 -0.56
CA GLY A 487 0.29 7.51 -0.77
C GLY A 487 0.17 6.01 -0.60
N ASN A 488 1.26 5.30 -0.84
CA ASN A 488 1.25 3.83 -0.83
C ASN A 488 0.96 3.24 0.55
N MET A 489 1.48 3.83 1.63
CA MET A 489 1.15 3.39 2.99
C MET A 489 -0.33 3.61 3.31
N GLY A 490 -0.89 4.77 2.97
CA GLY A 490 -2.33 5.04 3.20
C GLY A 490 -3.23 4.04 2.49
N ARG A 491 -2.92 3.69 1.22
CA ARG A 491 -3.64 2.66 0.45
C ARG A 491 -3.45 1.25 1.02
N ALA A 492 -2.22 0.92 1.42
CA ALA A 492 -1.92 -0.38 2.02
C ALA A 492 -2.59 -0.55 3.40
N MET A 493 -2.70 0.52 4.19
CA MET A 493 -3.45 0.53 5.44
C MET A 493 -4.95 0.42 5.21
N GLN A 494 -5.49 1.17 4.24
CA GLN A 494 -6.89 1.08 3.87
C GLN A 494 -7.30 -0.36 3.55
N GLY A 495 -6.56 -1.03 2.66
CA GLY A 495 -6.90 -2.40 2.26
C GLY A 495 -6.63 -3.43 3.34
N HIS A 496 -5.55 -3.32 4.10
CA HIS A 496 -5.26 -4.28 5.17
C HIS A 496 -6.30 -4.18 6.29
N ARG A 497 -6.64 -2.96 6.73
CA ARG A 497 -7.69 -2.72 7.73
C ARG A 497 -9.07 -3.19 7.25
N ALA A 498 -9.37 -3.03 5.95
CA ALA A 498 -10.57 -3.61 5.35
C ALA A 498 -10.54 -5.15 5.41
N TYR A 499 -9.44 -5.77 4.97
CA TYR A 499 -9.29 -7.21 4.89
C TYR A 499 -9.40 -7.92 6.25
N VAL A 500 -8.86 -7.32 7.31
CA VAL A 500 -8.88 -7.89 8.68
C VAL A 500 -10.13 -7.52 9.49
N GLY A 501 -11.25 -7.22 8.82
CA GLY A 501 -12.53 -6.95 9.47
C GLY A 501 -12.92 -5.48 9.53
N HIS A 502 -12.66 -4.71 8.46
CA HIS A 502 -13.15 -3.34 8.29
C HIS A 502 -12.85 -2.38 9.44
N ARG A 503 -11.60 -2.32 9.89
CA ARG A 503 -11.19 -1.36 10.93
C ARG A 503 -11.21 0.08 10.46
N LYS A 504 -11.47 1.01 11.40
CA LYS A 504 -11.66 2.43 11.09
C LYS A 504 -10.44 3.04 10.40
N HIS A 505 -10.63 3.55 9.19
CA HIS A 505 -9.62 4.25 8.39
C HIS A 505 -10.28 5.49 7.81
N ILE A 506 -9.77 6.68 8.14
CA ILE A 506 -10.34 7.94 7.67
C ILE A 506 -9.42 8.53 6.62
N ARG A 507 -9.89 8.56 5.37
CA ARG A 507 -9.15 9.16 4.26
C ARG A 507 -9.62 10.60 4.05
N PRO A 508 -8.77 11.63 4.27
CA PRO A 508 -9.18 13.01 4.05
C PRO A 508 -9.59 13.25 2.59
N ASN A 509 -10.81 13.75 2.39
CA ASN A 509 -11.32 14.20 1.10
C ASN A 509 -10.81 15.62 0.82
N LYS A 510 -9.49 15.72 0.60
CA LYS A 510 -8.75 16.99 0.47
C LYS A 510 -9.39 17.96 -0.52
N ARG A 511 -9.87 17.46 -1.66
CA ARG A 511 -10.51 18.30 -2.70
C ARG A 511 -11.79 18.96 -2.21
N ALA A 512 -12.59 18.26 -1.41
CA ALA A 512 -13.83 18.79 -0.88
C ALA A 512 -13.63 19.61 0.41
N MET A 513 -12.65 19.24 1.24
CA MET A 513 -12.46 19.89 2.55
C MET A 513 -11.63 21.18 2.49
N LEU A 514 -10.59 21.25 1.64
CA LEU A 514 -9.63 22.36 1.63
C LEU A 514 -10.24 23.75 1.44
N PRO A 515 -11.30 23.96 0.62
CA PRO A 515 -11.96 25.26 0.53
C PRO A 515 -12.43 25.79 1.90
N PHE A 516 -12.92 24.92 2.77
CA PHE A 516 -13.40 25.31 4.10
C PHE A 516 -12.29 25.68 5.09
N PHE A 517 -11.03 25.35 4.80
CA PHE A 517 -9.89 25.77 5.63
C PHE A 517 -9.54 27.24 5.43
N GLU A 518 -9.82 27.79 4.24
CA GLU A 518 -9.53 29.18 3.88
C GLU A 518 -10.65 30.14 4.33
N HIS A 519 -11.82 29.62 4.67
CA HIS A 519 -12.98 30.42 5.09
C HIS A 519 -12.89 30.74 6.58
N SER A 520 -12.43 31.95 6.92
CA SER A 520 -12.28 32.42 8.30
C SER A 520 -13.59 32.66 9.04
N SER A 521 -14.73 32.72 8.34
CA SER A 521 -16.05 33.00 8.92
C SER A 521 -16.80 31.77 9.43
N ILE A 522 -16.32 30.54 9.16
CA ILE A 522 -16.99 29.31 9.56
C ILE A 522 -16.65 28.99 11.01
N SER A 523 -17.68 28.84 11.84
CA SER A 523 -17.54 28.42 13.25
C SER A 523 -16.98 26.99 13.35
N ASP A 524 -16.29 26.66 14.44
CA ASP A 524 -15.76 25.30 14.63
C ASP A 524 -16.85 24.22 14.67
N THR A 525 -18.05 24.56 15.17
CA THR A 525 -19.23 23.68 15.16
C THR A 525 -19.73 23.40 13.74
N GLU A 526 -19.82 24.43 12.90
CA GLU A 526 -20.23 24.27 11.51
C GLU A 526 -19.17 23.53 10.70
N PHE A 527 -17.89 23.86 10.91
CA PHE A 527 -16.76 23.17 10.31
C PHE A 527 -16.75 21.68 10.67
N GLY A 528 -16.97 21.34 11.95
CA GLY A 528 -17.13 19.98 12.45
C GLY A 528 -18.22 19.20 11.73
N SER A 529 -19.42 19.79 11.65
CA SER A 529 -20.57 19.21 10.93
C SER A 529 -20.25 18.93 9.46
N ILE A 530 -19.61 19.89 8.76
CA ILE A 530 -19.18 19.73 7.36
C ILE A 530 -18.18 18.58 7.24
N MET A 531 -17.14 18.54 8.09
CA MET A 531 -16.10 17.51 8.02
C MET A 531 -16.66 16.11 8.27
N ARG A 532 -17.51 15.93 9.29
CA ARG A 532 -18.18 14.64 9.54
C ARG A 532 -19.07 14.22 8.38
N LYS A 533 -19.85 15.15 7.82
CA LYS A 533 -20.71 14.89 6.64
C LYS A 533 -19.89 14.48 5.42
N LEU A 534 -18.78 15.16 5.13
CA LEU A 534 -17.90 14.86 3.99
C LEU A 534 -17.24 13.47 4.09
N HIS A 535 -17.04 12.96 5.32
CA HIS A 535 -16.27 11.73 5.57
C HIS A 535 -17.13 10.56 6.08
N LYS A 536 -18.45 10.73 6.24
CA LYS A 536 -19.37 9.69 6.75
C LYS A 536 -19.23 8.33 6.05
N LYS A 537 -18.99 8.32 4.73
CA LYS A 537 -18.81 7.10 3.90
C LYS A 537 -17.35 6.74 3.64
N SER A 538 -16.42 7.27 4.44
CA SER A 538 -14.97 7.09 4.25
C SER A 538 -14.28 6.86 5.59
N GLN A 539 -14.91 6.03 6.43
CA GLN A 539 -14.41 5.68 7.76
C GLN A 539 -13.98 4.20 7.89
N GLY A 540 -13.88 3.46 6.79
CA GLY A 540 -13.47 2.04 6.80
C GLY A 540 -14.59 1.03 6.53
N GLN A 541 -15.81 1.52 6.29
CA GLN A 541 -16.92 0.67 5.85
C GLN A 541 -16.56 -0.10 4.56
N PRO A 542 -17.20 -1.25 4.30
CA PRO A 542 -17.02 -1.97 3.04
C PRO A 542 -17.23 -1.07 1.82
N GLU A 543 -16.17 -0.90 1.04
CA GLU A 543 -16.22 -0.08 -0.18
C GLU A 543 -15.95 -0.96 -1.41
N PRO A 544 -16.93 -1.14 -2.30
CA PRO A 544 -16.75 -1.93 -3.52
C PRO A 544 -15.73 -1.28 -4.47
N ARG A 545 -14.90 -2.11 -5.09
CA ARG A 545 -13.89 -1.69 -6.08
C ARG A 545 -14.50 -1.15 -7.38
N HIS A 546 -15.69 -1.62 -7.78
CA HIS A 546 -16.44 -1.20 -8.98
C HIS A 546 -15.65 -1.16 -10.31
N ASN A 547 -14.66 -2.04 -10.53
CA ASN A 547 -13.81 -2.09 -11.75
C ASN A 547 -13.20 -0.73 -12.20
N LYS A 548 -13.16 0.27 -11.31
CA LYS A 548 -12.65 1.60 -11.62
C LYS A 548 -11.13 1.50 -11.82
N ARG A 549 -10.64 2.15 -12.87
CA ARG A 549 -9.22 2.09 -13.29
C ARG A 549 -8.23 2.52 -12.19
N ASP A 550 -8.67 3.30 -11.21
CA ASP A 550 -7.83 3.82 -10.12
C ASP A 550 -7.84 2.96 -8.86
N ARG A 551 -8.79 2.01 -8.73
CA ARG A 551 -9.00 1.20 -7.53
C ARG A 551 -8.33 -0.16 -7.63
N ASP A 552 -7.32 -0.33 -6.80
CA ASP A 552 -6.58 -1.59 -6.64
C ASP A 552 -7.24 -2.48 -5.59
N VAL A 553 -7.24 -3.79 -5.84
CA VAL A 553 -7.77 -4.79 -4.91
C VAL A 553 -7.03 -4.81 -3.56
N THR A 554 -5.75 -4.42 -3.55
CA THR A 554 -4.95 -4.32 -2.32
C THR A 554 -5.34 -3.14 -1.43
N ALA A 555 -6.16 -2.20 -1.93
CA ALA A 555 -6.75 -1.10 -1.17
C ALA A 555 -8.29 -1.22 -1.05
N TYR A 556 -8.92 -1.92 -1.99
CA TYR A 556 -10.36 -2.14 -2.12
C TYR A 556 -10.64 -3.64 -2.27
N PRO A 557 -10.55 -4.42 -1.19
CA PRO A 557 -10.64 -5.88 -1.27
C PRO A 557 -12.05 -6.41 -1.60
N VAL A 558 -13.10 -5.59 -1.47
CA VAL A 558 -14.48 -6.00 -1.76
C VAL A 558 -14.82 -5.82 -3.26
N PRO A 559 -15.40 -6.83 -3.95
CA PRO A 559 -15.74 -8.17 -3.48
C PRO A 559 -14.68 -9.24 -3.83
N ASP A 560 -13.59 -8.87 -4.50
CA ASP A 560 -12.66 -9.83 -5.10
C ASP A 560 -11.90 -10.69 -4.07
N CYS A 561 -11.57 -10.12 -2.90
CA CYS A 561 -10.89 -10.80 -1.79
C CYS A 561 -11.82 -11.15 -0.63
N MET A 562 -13.08 -10.71 -0.65
CA MET A 562 -13.97 -10.75 0.50
C MET A 562 -15.41 -11.07 0.11
N CYS A 563 -16.05 -11.94 0.89
CA CYS A 563 -17.37 -12.49 0.62
C CYS A 563 -18.28 -12.28 1.83
N LYS A 564 -19.59 -12.17 1.59
CA LYS A 564 -20.61 -12.36 2.62
C LYS A 564 -20.96 -13.85 2.64
N HIS A 565 -20.67 -14.56 3.72
CA HIS A 565 -21.21 -15.90 3.89
C HIS A 565 -22.71 -15.74 4.20
N ARG A 566 -23.56 -16.31 3.35
CA ARG A 566 -25.01 -16.36 3.56
C ARG A 566 -25.37 -17.44 4.54
#